data_AF-A0A2A5WX93-F1
#
_entry.id   AF-A0A2A5WX93-F1
#
_cell.length_a   1.000
_cell.length_b   1.000
_cell.length_c   1.000
_cell.angle_alpha   90.00
_cell.angle_beta   90.00
_cell.angle_gamma   90.00
#
_symmetry.space_group_name_H-M   'P 1'
#
loop_
_entity.id
_entity.type
_entity.pdbx_description
1 polymer ?
#
loop_
_entity_poly.entity_id
_entity_poly.type
_entity_poly.pdbx_seq_one_letter_code
_entity_poly.pdbx_strand_id
1 'polypeptide(L)'
;MSPVIVWRMADDQIPDVVLVVVKGARVVLSGGYGGADIGTGRPVLPDQTRFRLASLSKPFTALPAARLSDRGQLDLDADIRQYLDDEIPVIACPGSVTTRQLLTHTAVFDNTDIGDAAYHNANVITLVEYVSERMIRQTSAPGHRFKYANPGYALAGR
;
A
#
# COMPACT_ATOMS: atom_id res chain seq x y z
N MET A 1 -11.91 28.36 8.60
CA MET A 1 -12.01 26.99 8.06
C MET A 1 -12.48 27.06 6.61
N SER A 2 -12.03 26.15 5.73
CA SER A 2 -12.46 26.16 4.31
C SER A 2 -13.91 25.67 4.19
N PRO A 3 -14.84 26.50 3.66
CA PRO A 3 -16.25 26.12 3.54
C PRO A 3 -16.48 24.94 2.58
N VAL A 4 -15.61 24.77 1.58
CA VAL A 4 -15.68 23.66 0.62
C VAL A 4 -15.43 22.32 1.30
N ILE A 5 -14.46 22.24 2.22
CA ILE A 5 -14.11 20.99 2.91
C ILE A 5 -15.23 20.59 3.86
N VAL A 6 -15.74 21.53 4.65
CA VAL A 6 -16.82 21.26 5.60
C VAL A 6 -18.09 20.83 4.88
N TRP A 7 -18.43 21.49 3.76
CA TRP A 7 -19.57 21.08 2.93
C TRP A 7 -19.39 19.66 2.39
N ARG A 8 -18.21 19.35 1.83
CA ARG A 8 -17.96 18.02 1.25
C ARG A 8 -17.95 16.91 2.30
N MET A 9 -17.41 17.18 3.49
CA MET A 9 -17.46 16.24 4.61
C MET A 9 -18.89 15.92 5.04
N ALA A 10 -19.77 16.94 5.08
CA ALA A 10 -21.18 16.72 5.42
C ALA A 10 -21.91 15.92 4.34
N ASP A 11 -21.66 16.22 3.05
CA ASP A 11 -22.27 15.55 1.90
C ASP A 11 -21.85 14.08 1.78
N ASP A 12 -20.55 13.78 1.97
CA ASP A 12 -19.99 12.42 1.89
C ASP A 12 -20.04 11.65 3.23
N GLN A 13 -20.59 12.27 4.29
CA GLN A 13 -20.59 11.71 5.65
C GLN A 13 -19.19 11.31 6.16
N ILE A 14 -18.18 12.13 5.85
CA ILE A 14 -16.80 11.91 6.29
C ILE A 14 -16.62 12.52 7.70
N PRO A 15 -16.32 11.71 8.73
CA PRO A 15 -16.26 12.18 10.11
C PRO A 15 -15.01 13.00 10.43
N ASP A 16 -13.91 12.77 9.70
CA ASP A 16 -12.62 13.37 9.99
C ASP A 16 -11.71 13.51 8.76
N VAL A 17 -11.00 14.64 8.67
CA VAL A 17 -10.06 14.95 7.58
C VAL A 17 -8.87 15.74 8.11
N VAL A 18 -7.67 15.41 7.65
CA VAL A 18 -6.52 16.32 7.64
C VAL A 18 -6.27 16.77 6.21
N LEU A 19 -6.15 18.08 5.99
CA LEU A 19 -5.73 18.65 4.72
C LEU A 19 -4.45 19.45 4.90
N VAL A 20 -3.44 19.11 4.09
CA VAL A 20 -2.20 19.87 3.96
C VAL A 20 -2.01 20.27 2.50
N VAL A 21 -1.79 21.56 2.25
CA VAL A 21 -1.48 22.09 0.91
C VAL A 21 -0.08 22.66 0.93
N VAL A 22 0.76 22.23 -0.01
CA VAL A 22 2.16 22.65 -0.14
C VAL A 22 2.34 23.37 -1.48
N LYS A 23 3.01 24.52 -1.46
CA LYS A 23 3.39 25.29 -2.65
C LYS A 23 4.89 25.58 -2.60
N GLY A 24 5.64 25.00 -3.53
CA GLY A 24 7.11 25.01 -3.47
C GLY A 24 7.60 24.32 -2.19
N ALA A 25 8.46 24.98 -1.42
CA ALA A 25 8.98 24.46 -0.15
C ALA A 25 8.15 24.86 1.08
N ARG A 26 6.93 25.40 0.90
CA ARG A 26 6.12 25.95 2.00
C ARG A 26 4.77 25.26 2.12
N VAL A 27 4.41 24.89 3.34
CA VAL A 27 3.03 24.55 3.69
C VAL A 27 2.22 25.85 3.71
N VAL A 28 1.21 25.94 2.84
CA VAL A 28 0.32 27.11 2.72
C VAL A 28 -1.02 26.89 3.41
N LEU A 29 -1.34 25.63 3.74
CA LEU A 29 -2.49 25.25 4.56
C LEU A 29 -2.16 23.96 5.32
N SER A 30 -2.53 23.90 6.59
CA SER A 30 -2.55 22.68 7.40
C SER A 30 -3.75 22.77 8.33
N GLY A 31 -4.72 21.87 8.17
CA GLY A 31 -5.98 21.92 8.91
C GLY A 31 -6.50 20.54 9.25
N GLY A 32 -6.98 20.38 10.49
CA GLY A 32 -7.77 19.24 10.94
C GLY A 32 -9.26 19.61 10.99
N TYR A 33 -10.11 18.71 10.53
CA TYR A 33 -11.55 18.87 10.46
C TYR A 33 -12.24 17.65 11.06
N GLY A 34 -13.29 17.86 11.85
CA GLY A 34 -14.04 16.77 12.46
C GLY A 34 -13.39 16.16 13.70
N GLY A 35 -13.77 14.93 14.03
CA GLY A 35 -13.40 14.24 15.27
C GLY A 35 -12.52 13.03 15.02
N ALA A 36 -11.28 13.06 15.52
CA ALA A 36 -10.36 11.92 15.47
C ALA A 36 -10.83 10.73 16.34
N ASP A 37 -11.77 10.97 17.25
CA ASP A 37 -12.51 9.95 17.99
C ASP A 37 -13.88 10.54 18.37
N ILE A 38 -14.94 9.95 17.81
CA ILE A 38 -16.31 10.40 18.00
C ILE A 38 -16.78 10.14 19.44
N GLY A 39 -16.33 9.04 20.06
CA GLY A 39 -16.75 8.67 21.41
C GLY A 39 -16.16 9.58 22.49
N THR A 40 -14.91 10.01 22.32
CA THR A 40 -14.24 10.94 23.25
C THR A 40 -14.39 12.41 22.87
N GLY A 41 -14.93 12.71 21.68
CA GLY A 41 -15.01 14.06 21.13
C GLY A 41 -13.64 14.66 20.79
N ARG A 42 -12.59 13.83 20.67
CA ARG A 42 -11.23 14.29 20.40
C ARG A 42 -11.16 14.89 18.99
N PRO A 43 -10.71 16.14 18.83
CA PRO A 43 -10.64 16.77 17.52
C PRO A 43 -9.49 16.18 16.70
N VAL A 44 -9.58 16.36 15.38
CA VAL A 44 -8.45 16.14 14.48
C VAL A 44 -7.42 17.25 14.64
N LEU A 45 -6.16 16.86 14.88
CA LEU A 45 -5.00 17.73 14.93
C LEU A 45 -4.07 17.36 13.77
N PRO A 46 -3.78 18.25 12.82
CA PRO A 46 -3.10 17.90 11.57
C PRO A 46 -1.67 17.37 11.74
N ASP A 47 -1.03 17.68 12.86
CA ASP A 47 0.34 17.28 13.23
C ASP A 47 0.40 16.06 14.17
N GLN A 48 -0.74 15.64 14.75
CA GLN A 48 -0.77 14.60 15.79
C GLN A 48 -1.71 13.44 15.46
N THR A 49 -2.80 13.70 14.76
CA THR A 49 -3.77 12.67 14.35
C THR A 49 -3.17 11.83 13.24
N ARG A 50 -3.10 10.52 13.48
CA ARG A 50 -2.56 9.54 12.53
C ARG A 50 -3.69 8.85 11.77
N PHE A 51 -3.48 8.66 10.47
CA PHE A 51 -4.37 7.94 9.58
C PHE A 51 -3.64 6.72 9.00
N ARG A 52 -4.38 5.65 8.69
CA ARG A 52 -3.83 4.56 7.88
C ARG A 52 -3.71 5.07 6.44
N LEU A 53 -2.49 5.07 5.90
CA LEU A 53 -2.20 5.57 4.54
C LEU A 53 -2.76 4.66 3.42
N ALA A 54 -3.12 3.41 3.75
CA ALA A 54 -3.56 2.42 2.78
C ALA A 54 -2.59 2.35 1.58
N SER A 55 -3.10 2.47 0.35
CA SER A 55 -2.26 2.41 -0.85
C SER A 55 -1.27 3.57 -1.03
N LEU A 56 -1.40 4.66 -0.27
CA LEU A 56 -0.38 5.71 -0.25
C LEU A 56 0.93 5.24 0.39
N SER A 57 0.96 4.04 0.98
CA SER A 57 2.20 3.39 1.43
C SER A 57 3.08 2.88 0.28
N LYS A 58 2.52 2.63 -0.92
CA LYS A 58 3.25 1.99 -2.04
C LYS A 58 4.53 2.72 -2.48
N PRO A 59 4.56 4.07 -2.60
CA PRO A 59 5.80 4.78 -2.90
C PRO A 59 6.91 4.55 -1.88
N PHE A 60 6.58 4.26 -0.62
CA PHE A 60 7.56 3.94 0.42
C PHE A 60 8.18 2.54 0.25
N THR A 61 7.60 1.66 -0.56
CA THR A 61 8.21 0.39 -1.00
C THR A 61 8.97 0.58 -2.31
N ALA A 62 8.35 1.28 -3.28
CA ALA A 62 8.92 1.43 -4.62
C ALA A 62 10.20 2.28 -4.64
N LEU A 63 10.27 3.35 -3.84
CA LEU A 63 11.43 4.24 -3.83
C LEU A 63 12.69 3.54 -3.27
N PRO A 64 12.66 2.83 -2.12
CA PRO A 64 13.80 2.03 -1.68
C PRO A 64 14.23 0.98 -2.71
N ALA A 65 13.30 0.26 -3.34
CA ALA A 65 13.62 -0.71 -4.39
C ALA A 65 14.37 -0.05 -5.56
N ALA A 66 13.91 1.11 -6.04
CA ALA A 66 14.61 1.88 -7.06
C ALA A 66 16.02 2.28 -6.60
N ARG A 67 16.19 2.73 -5.34
CA ARG A 67 17.51 3.08 -4.79
C ARG A 67 18.45 1.89 -4.65
N LEU A 68 17.94 0.72 -4.29
CA LEU A 68 18.73 -0.52 -4.25
C LEU A 68 19.18 -0.91 -5.66
N SER A 69 18.30 -0.72 -6.66
CA SER A 69 18.65 -0.97 -8.06
C SER A 69 19.71 0.00 -8.59
N ASP A 70 19.59 1.29 -8.30
CA ASP A 70 20.62 2.30 -8.64
C ASP A 70 22.00 1.93 -8.07
N ARG A 71 22.04 1.24 -6.93
CA ARG A 71 23.27 0.79 -6.26
C ARG A 71 23.78 -0.57 -6.72
N GLY A 72 23.09 -1.23 -7.66
CA GLY A 72 23.40 -2.60 -8.09
C GLY A 72 23.13 -3.67 -7.02
N GLN A 73 22.34 -3.35 -5.99
CA GLN A 73 21.98 -4.27 -4.89
C GLN A 73 20.67 -5.03 -5.16
N LEU A 74 19.91 -4.59 -6.17
CA LEU A 74 18.67 -5.21 -6.61
C LEU A 74 18.58 -5.14 -8.14
N ASP A 75 18.65 -6.28 -8.80
CA ASP A 75 18.26 -6.38 -10.20
C ASP A 75 16.72 -6.47 -10.29
N LEU A 76 16.09 -5.44 -10.84
CA LEU A 76 14.64 -5.36 -10.97
C LEU A 76 14.07 -6.35 -12.00
N ASP A 77 14.91 -6.88 -12.88
CA ASP A 77 14.57 -7.80 -13.97
C ASP A 77 14.99 -9.23 -13.68
N ALA A 78 15.76 -9.45 -12.61
CA ALA A 78 15.99 -10.78 -12.06
C ALA A 78 14.70 -11.39 -11.50
N ASP A 79 14.69 -12.72 -11.46
CA ASP A 79 13.61 -13.47 -10.84
C ASP A 79 13.53 -13.12 -9.34
N ILE A 80 12.34 -12.79 -8.86
CA ILE A 80 12.11 -12.38 -7.47
C ILE A 80 12.56 -13.45 -6.48
N ARG A 81 12.55 -14.73 -6.88
CA ARG A 81 13.02 -15.86 -6.05
C ARG A 81 14.47 -15.74 -5.59
N GLN A 82 15.28 -14.91 -6.25
CA GLN A 82 16.66 -14.65 -5.83
C GLN A 82 16.74 -13.84 -4.52
N TYR A 83 15.65 -13.15 -4.15
CA TYR A 83 15.60 -12.23 -3.02
C TYR A 83 14.65 -12.68 -1.90
N LEU A 84 13.86 -13.74 -2.12
CA LEU A 84 12.91 -14.25 -1.13
C LEU A 84 13.49 -15.47 -0.41
N ASP A 85 13.18 -15.59 0.88
CA ASP A 85 13.53 -16.77 1.68
C ASP A 85 12.74 -18.01 1.24
N ASP A 86 13.30 -19.20 1.48
CA ASP A 86 12.70 -20.51 1.15
C ASP A 86 11.31 -20.73 1.80
N GLU A 87 10.99 -19.97 2.85
CA GLU A 87 9.72 -20.03 3.59
C GLU A 87 8.56 -19.37 2.86
N ILE A 88 8.81 -18.45 1.92
CA ILE A 88 7.73 -17.92 1.08
C ILE A 88 7.45 -18.97 0.04
N PRO A 89 6.31 -19.69 0.12
CA PRO A 89 6.04 -20.73 -0.84
C PRO A 89 5.89 -20.02 -2.18
N VAL A 90 6.84 -20.26 -3.07
CA VAL A 90 6.73 -19.81 -4.45
C VAL A 90 5.77 -20.77 -5.16
N ILE A 91 4.52 -20.85 -4.69
CA ILE A 91 3.53 -21.76 -5.24
C ILE A 91 3.08 -21.18 -6.58
N ALA A 92 3.54 -21.84 -7.63
CA ALA A 92 2.97 -21.85 -8.98
C ALA A 92 2.76 -20.47 -9.64
N CYS A 93 3.76 -19.59 -9.62
CA CYS A 93 3.89 -18.63 -10.71
C CYS A 93 4.32 -19.44 -11.96
N PRO A 94 3.48 -19.61 -12.99
CA PRO A 94 3.83 -20.41 -14.18
C PRO A 94 5.01 -19.81 -14.99
N GLY A 95 5.55 -18.66 -14.57
CA GLY A 95 6.72 -18.03 -15.16
C GLY A 95 7.54 -17.25 -14.13
N SER A 96 8.72 -16.80 -14.56
CA SER A 96 9.56 -15.88 -13.79
C SER A 96 8.81 -14.58 -13.54
N VAL A 97 8.73 -14.16 -12.28
CA VAL A 97 8.17 -12.86 -11.87
C VAL A 97 9.33 -12.00 -11.40
N THR A 98 9.38 -10.75 -11.84
CA THR A 98 10.46 -9.81 -11.48
C THR A 98 9.96 -8.73 -10.53
N THR A 99 10.86 -8.12 -9.76
CA THR A 99 10.51 -6.98 -8.88
C THR A 99 9.90 -5.83 -9.67
N ARG A 100 10.36 -5.59 -10.91
CA ARG A 100 9.74 -4.61 -11.82
C ARG A 100 8.26 -4.91 -12.04
N GLN A 101 7.91 -6.16 -12.31
CA GLN A 101 6.54 -6.57 -12.58
C GLN A 101 5.64 -6.48 -11.34
N LEU A 102 6.20 -6.70 -10.14
CA LEU A 102 5.50 -6.48 -8.88
C LEU A 102 5.15 -5.00 -8.68
N LEU A 103 6.15 -4.12 -8.80
CA LEU A 103 6.01 -2.68 -8.55
C LEU A 103 5.13 -1.97 -9.60
N THR A 104 5.08 -2.51 -10.82
CA THR A 104 4.28 -1.98 -11.94
C THR A 104 2.91 -2.65 -12.10
N HIS A 105 2.53 -3.56 -11.18
CA HIS A 105 1.28 -4.30 -11.26
C HIS A 105 1.12 -5.12 -12.55
N THR A 106 2.22 -5.62 -13.12
CA THR A 106 2.20 -6.50 -14.30
C THR A 106 2.55 -7.94 -13.97
N ALA A 107 2.63 -8.32 -12.69
CA ALA A 107 2.72 -9.72 -12.28
C ALA A 107 1.38 -10.48 -12.49
N VAL A 108 0.27 -9.75 -12.68
CA VAL A 108 -1.05 -10.28 -13.05
C VAL A 108 -1.70 -11.18 -11.98
N PHE A 109 -1.34 -10.90 -10.74
CA PHE A 109 -1.89 -11.49 -9.54
C PHE A 109 -3.36 -11.12 -9.31
N ASP A 110 -4.14 -12.06 -8.78
CA ASP A 110 -5.41 -11.73 -8.14
C ASP A 110 -5.16 -10.88 -6.89
N ASN A 111 -6.03 -9.90 -6.69
CA ASN A 111 -6.04 -9.16 -5.44
C ASN A 111 -6.93 -9.93 -4.48
N THR A 112 -6.34 -10.51 -3.44
CA THR A 112 -7.15 -11.05 -2.36
C THR A 112 -7.50 -9.96 -1.39
N ASP A 113 -8.69 -10.06 -0.81
CA ASP A 113 -9.06 -9.17 0.27
C ASP A 113 -7.99 -9.28 1.36
N ILE A 114 -7.42 -8.14 1.78
CA ILE A 114 -6.56 -8.07 2.96
C ILE A 114 -7.37 -8.41 4.23
N GLY A 115 -8.71 -8.45 4.11
CA GLY A 115 -9.65 -8.94 5.11
C GLY A 115 -9.74 -8.00 6.31
N ASP A 116 -10.43 -8.46 7.35
CA ASP A 116 -10.59 -7.73 8.61
C ASP A 116 -9.28 -7.35 9.29
N ALA A 117 -8.17 -8.02 8.97
CA ALA A 117 -6.83 -7.71 9.48
C ALA A 117 -6.37 -6.27 9.17
N ALA A 118 -6.85 -5.70 8.06
CA ALA A 118 -6.58 -4.31 7.69
C ALA A 118 -7.25 -3.30 8.64
N TYR A 119 -8.30 -3.74 9.34
CA TYR A 119 -9.17 -2.91 10.18
C TYR A 119 -9.07 -3.26 11.68
N HIS A 120 -8.75 -4.51 12.00
CA HIS A 120 -8.65 -5.05 13.36
C HIS A 120 -7.32 -5.79 13.53
N ASN A 121 -6.45 -5.27 14.41
CA ASN A 121 -5.11 -5.84 14.66
C ASN A 121 -5.13 -7.29 15.18
N ALA A 122 -6.28 -7.80 15.63
CA ALA A 122 -6.42 -9.14 16.19
C ALA A 122 -6.25 -10.28 15.15
N ASN A 123 -6.29 -9.97 13.84
CA ASN A 123 -6.25 -10.97 12.76
C ASN A 123 -5.07 -10.78 11.79
N VAL A 124 -4.00 -10.10 12.21
CA VAL A 124 -2.81 -9.90 11.36
C VAL A 124 -2.09 -11.24 11.18
N ILE A 125 -2.07 -11.72 9.94
CA ILE A 125 -1.30 -12.89 9.53
C ILE A 125 0.06 -12.47 8.97
N THR A 126 1.03 -13.37 9.02
CA THR A 126 2.36 -13.18 8.43
C THR A 126 2.28 -13.07 6.91
N LEU A 127 3.33 -12.51 6.28
CA LEU A 127 3.44 -12.48 4.82
C LEU A 127 3.42 -13.91 4.25
N VAL A 128 4.10 -14.84 4.91
CA VAL A 128 4.11 -16.26 4.53
C VAL A 128 2.69 -16.82 4.55
N GLU A 129 1.95 -16.68 5.64
CA GLU A 129 0.54 -17.14 5.73
C GLU A 129 -0.34 -16.47 4.67
N TYR A 130 -0.21 -15.15 4.47
CA TYR A 130 -0.99 -14.43 3.45
C TYR A 130 -0.73 -14.94 2.03
N VAL A 131 0.54 -15.18 1.68
CA VAL A 131 0.92 -15.69 0.36
C VAL A 131 0.55 -17.17 0.19
N SER A 132 0.71 -17.97 1.25
CA SER A 132 0.44 -19.43 1.27
C SER A 132 -1.04 -19.76 1.25
N GLU A 133 -1.83 -19.14 2.14
CA GLU A 133 -3.22 -19.52 2.40
C GLU A 133 -4.19 -18.80 1.47
N ARG A 134 -3.88 -17.55 1.12
CA ARG A 134 -4.72 -16.74 0.23
C ARG A 134 -4.26 -16.76 -1.22
N MET A 135 -3.38 -17.71 -1.55
CA MET A 135 -2.89 -18.06 -2.88
C MET A 135 -3.03 -16.94 -3.92
N ILE A 136 -1.92 -16.25 -4.16
CA ILE A 136 -1.82 -15.26 -5.22
C ILE A 136 -1.91 -15.97 -6.57
N ARG A 137 -3.14 -16.22 -7.05
CA ARG A 137 -3.32 -16.83 -8.36
C ARG A 137 -2.84 -15.85 -9.42
N GLN A 138 -1.83 -16.28 -10.18
CA GLN A 138 -1.47 -15.58 -11.39
C GLN A 138 -2.52 -15.89 -12.47
N THR A 139 -3.19 -14.85 -12.98
CA THR A 139 -4.30 -15.03 -13.93
C THR A 139 -3.86 -15.11 -15.39
N SER A 140 -2.57 -14.87 -15.68
CA SER A 140 -1.91 -15.06 -16.97
C SER A 140 -0.40 -14.87 -16.83
N ALA A 141 0.38 -15.09 -17.90
CA ALA A 141 1.79 -14.72 -17.95
C ALA A 141 2.05 -13.25 -17.53
N PRO A 142 3.16 -12.97 -16.82
CA PRO A 142 3.47 -11.64 -16.32
C PRO A 142 4.06 -10.75 -17.42
N GLY A 143 4.02 -9.43 -17.23
CA GLY A 143 4.61 -8.43 -18.13
C GLY A 143 3.72 -7.96 -19.29
N HIS A 144 2.59 -8.63 -19.55
CA HIS A 144 1.75 -8.33 -20.72
C HIS A 144 0.57 -7.40 -20.47
N ARG A 145 0.12 -7.25 -19.21
CA ARG A 145 -0.98 -6.35 -18.84
C ARG A 145 -0.86 -5.83 -17.43
N PHE A 146 -1.43 -4.65 -17.21
CA PHE A 146 -1.65 -4.10 -15.88
C PHE A 146 -2.82 -4.80 -15.18
N LYS A 147 -2.62 -5.17 -13.92
CA LYS A 147 -3.66 -5.62 -13.00
C LYS A 147 -3.26 -5.27 -11.58
N TYR A 148 -3.94 -4.29 -11.00
CA TYR A 148 -3.69 -3.85 -9.63
C TYR A 148 -3.86 -5.01 -8.64
N ALA A 149 -2.84 -5.24 -7.82
CA ALA A 149 -2.82 -6.28 -6.80
C ALA A 149 -1.92 -5.86 -5.64
N ASN A 150 -2.46 -5.91 -4.42
CA ASN A 150 -1.72 -5.64 -3.18
C ASN A 150 -0.63 -6.68 -2.90
N PRO A 151 -0.83 -8.00 -3.14
CA PRO A 151 0.20 -8.99 -2.86
C PRO A 151 1.53 -8.72 -3.58
N GLY A 152 1.50 -8.12 -4.77
CA GLY A 152 2.72 -7.75 -5.48
C GLY A 152 3.59 -6.76 -4.70
N TYR A 153 2.97 -5.76 -4.06
CA TYR A 153 3.70 -4.81 -3.21
C TYR A 153 4.13 -5.39 -1.87
N ALA A 154 3.39 -6.37 -1.35
CA ALA A 154 3.79 -7.08 -0.13
C ALA A 154 5.07 -7.91 -0.38
N LEU A 155 5.14 -8.61 -1.52
CA LEU A 155 6.33 -9.34 -1.95
C LEU A 155 7.51 -8.41 -2.25
N ALA A 156 7.28 -7.27 -2.93
CA ALA A 156 8.35 -6.31 -3.23
C ALA A 156 8.91 -5.59 -2.00
N GLY A 157 8.21 -5.63 -0.86
CA GLY A 157 8.66 -5.05 0.41
C GLY A 157 9.37 -6.05 1.32
N ARG A 158 9.43 -7.33 0.96
CA ARG A 158 10.22 -8.34 1.66
C ARG A 158 11.69 -8.17 1.30
#